data_AF-A0A437LVX4-F1
#
_entry.id   AF-A0A437LVX4-F1
#
_cell.length_a   1.000
_cell.length_b   1.000
_cell.length_c   1.000
_cell.angle_alpha   90.00
_cell.angle_beta   90.00
_cell.angle_gamma   90.00
#
_symmetry.space_group_name_H-M   'P 1'
#
loop_
_entity.id
_entity.type
_entity.pdbx_description
1 polymer ?
#
loop_
_entity_poly.entity_id
_entity_poly.type
_entity_poly.pdbx_seq_one_letter_code
_entity_poly.pdbx_strand_id
1 'polypeptide(L)'
;MPRPTSDNMSRMPALSALGEIEAMRGTLTMARALVEAGRTIDLAGLDRQAAEICRSVATLPPGGGQAVKSAMIALMRDVQALAATLPDPSELLPARRR
;
A
#
# COMPACT_ATOMS: atom_id res chain seq x y z
N MET A 1 -36.94 -10.19 4.32
CA MET A 1 -35.58 -9.77 3.92
C MET A 1 -34.60 -10.85 4.36
N PRO A 2 -33.76 -11.41 3.47
CA PRO A 2 -32.76 -12.41 3.87
C PRO A 2 -31.72 -11.75 4.78
N ARG A 3 -31.44 -12.38 5.94
CA ARG A 3 -30.34 -11.95 6.81
C ARG A 3 -29.01 -12.36 6.15
N PRO A 4 -28.02 -11.46 6.04
CA PRO A 4 -26.69 -11.84 5.57
C PRO A 4 -26.09 -12.93 6.48
N THR A 5 -25.59 -14.01 5.91
CA THR A 5 -24.97 -15.13 6.62
C THR A 5 -23.57 -14.73 7.13
N SER A 6 -23.09 -15.36 8.22
CA SER A 6 -21.78 -15.07 8.85
C SER A 6 -20.58 -15.13 7.89
N ASP A 7 -20.67 -15.95 6.84
CA ASP A 7 -19.66 -16.06 5.80
C ASP A 7 -19.61 -14.80 4.91
N ASN A 8 -20.76 -14.20 4.59
CA ASN A 8 -20.84 -12.98 3.79
C ASN A 8 -20.28 -11.76 4.54
N MET A 9 -20.56 -11.65 5.84
CA MET A 9 -20.01 -10.58 6.69
C MET A 9 -18.48 -10.67 6.85
N SER A 10 -17.91 -11.86 6.72
CA SER A 10 -16.47 -12.06 6.83
C SER A 10 -15.73 -11.76 5.51
N ARG A 11 -16.42 -11.85 4.36
CA ARG A 11 -15.85 -11.62 3.03
C ARG A 11 -15.82 -10.14 2.63
N MET A 12 -16.82 -9.34 3.02
CA MET A 12 -16.86 -7.91 2.64
C MET A 12 -15.68 -7.07 3.15
N PRO A 13 -15.25 -7.19 4.42
CA PRO A 13 -14.07 -6.45 4.93
C PRO A 13 -12.78 -6.87 4.22
N ALA A 14 -12.64 -8.16 3.92
CA ALA A 14 -11.48 -8.69 3.20
C ALA A 14 -11.43 -8.17 1.76
N LEU A 15 -12.57 -8.08 1.07
CA LEU A 15 -12.65 -7.51 -0.28
C LEU A 15 -12.34 -6.01 -0.29
N SER A 16 -12.77 -5.25 0.71
CA SER A 16 -12.41 -3.82 0.84
C SER A 16 -10.90 -3.64 0.99
N ALA A 17 -10.30 -4.39 1.92
CA ALA A 17 -8.86 -4.34 2.14
C ALA A 17 -8.06 -4.74 0.89
N LEU A 18 -8.51 -5.76 0.14
CA LEU A 18 -7.90 -6.15 -1.13
C LEU A 18 -7.98 -5.03 -2.18
N GLY A 19 -9.14 -4.39 -2.34
CA GLY A 19 -9.32 -3.28 -3.27
C GLY A 19 -8.42 -2.08 -2.95
N GLU A 20 -8.28 -1.74 -1.67
CA GLU A 20 -7.38 -0.67 -1.22
C GLU A 20 -5.90 -1.02 -1.49
N ILE A 21 -5.50 -2.27 -1.23
CA ILE A 21 -4.15 -2.77 -1.55
C ILE A 21 -3.89 -2.69 -3.06
N GLU A 22 -4.82 -3.15 -3.89
CA GLU A 22 -4.67 -3.11 -5.35
C GLU A 22 -4.60 -1.68 -5.90
N ALA A 23 -5.40 -0.76 -5.36
CA ALA A 23 -5.36 0.64 -5.72
C ALA A 23 -3.97 1.25 -5.43
N MET A 24 -3.42 1.01 -4.23
CA MET A 24 -2.08 1.49 -3.88
C MET A 24 -1.01 0.89 -4.78
N ARG A 25 -1.09 -0.40 -5.11
CA ARG A 25 -0.14 -1.05 -6.04
C ARG A 25 -0.18 -0.42 -7.43
N GLY A 26 -1.37 -0.03 -7.91
CA GLY A 26 -1.53 0.75 -9.14
C GLY A 26 -0.81 2.10 -9.08
N THR A 27 -0.98 2.83 -7.97
CA THR A 27 -0.27 4.10 -7.72
C THR A 27 1.24 3.91 -7.70
N LEU A 28 1.76 2.90 -7.00
CA LEU A 28 3.20 2.61 -6.93
C LEU A 28 3.78 2.22 -8.30
N THR A 29 3.01 1.47 -9.11
CA THR A 29 3.40 1.11 -10.47
C THR A 29 3.57 2.35 -11.34
N MET A 30 2.62 3.28 -11.27
CA MET A 30 2.69 4.56 -12.00
C MET A 30 3.84 5.44 -11.49
N ALA A 31 3.99 5.53 -10.17
CA ALA A 31 5.10 6.26 -9.54
C ALA A 31 6.46 5.76 -10.04
N ARG A 32 6.66 4.43 -10.07
CA ARG A 32 7.90 3.83 -10.56
C ARG A 32 8.15 4.15 -12.03
N ALA A 33 7.14 4.01 -12.88
CA ALA A 33 7.26 4.34 -14.30
C ALA A 33 7.65 5.81 -14.53
N LEU A 34 7.14 6.72 -13.70
CA LEU A 34 7.51 8.15 -13.75
C LEU A 34 8.96 8.38 -13.33
N VAL A 35 9.42 7.74 -12.24
CA VAL A 35 10.82 7.84 -11.79
C VAL A 35 11.78 7.25 -12.82
N GLU A 36 11.47 6.08 -13.38
CA GLU A 36 12.24 5.44 -14.44
C GLU A 36 12.33 6.34 -15.70
N ALA A 37 11.29 7.14 -15.97
CA ALA A 37 11.28 8.15 -17.03
C ALA A 37 12.03 9.46 -16.67
N GLY A 38 12.73 9.50 -15.54
CA GLY A 38 13.48 10.66 -15.07
C GLY A 38 12.62 11.80 -14.51
N ARG A 39 11.36 11.53 -14.15
CA ARG A 39 10.47 12.52 -13.54
C ARG A 39 10.62 12.51 -12.03
N THR A 40 10.61 13.71 -11.45
CA THR A 40 10.41 13.89 -10.02
C THR A 40 8.94 13.65 -9.69
N ILE A 41 8.70 12.93 -8.60
CA ILE A 41 7.36 12.65 -8.09
C ILE A 41 7.27 13.08 -6.63
N ASP A 42 6.11 13.59 -6.25
CA ASP A 42 5.76 13.80 -4.85
C ASP A 42 4.96 12.59 -4.36
N LEU A 43 5.44 11.98 -3.28
CA LEU A 43 4.84 10.81 -2.63
C LEU A 43 3.93 11.20 -1.46
N ALA A 44 3.63 12.49 -1.28
CA ALA A 44 2.74 12.99 -0.25
C ALA A 44 1.40 12.25 -0.26
N GLY A 45 0.98 11.79 0.92
CA GLY A 45 -0.29 11.08 1.10
C GLY A 45 -0.20 9.56 1.03
N LEU A 46 0.93 8.98 0.62
CA LEU A 46 1.13 7.51 0.69
C LEU A 46 1.06 6.99 2.13
N ASP A 47 1.59 7.74 3.11
CA ASP A 47 1.47 7.37 4.53
C ASP A 47 0.02 7.29 5.00
N ARG A 48 -0.84 8.20 4.50
CA ARG A 48 -2.27 8.22 4.84
C ARG A 48 -2.97 7.00 4.25
N GLN A 49 -2.70 6.69 2.98
CA GLN A 49 -3.26 5.52 2.33
C GLN A 49 -2.76 4.22 3.00
N ALA A 50 -1.50 4.18 3.44
CA ALA A 50 -0.95 3.03 4.15
C ALA A 50 -1.66 2.86 5.51
N ALA A 51 -1.92 3.95 6.22
CA ALA A 51 -2.70 3.94 7.46
C ALA A 51 -4.16 3.50 7.25
N GLU A 52 -4.77 3.81 6.09
CA GLU A 52 -6.10 3.31 5.70
C GLU A 52 -6.09 1.79 5.53
N ILE A 53 -5.16 1.27 4.73
CA ILE A 53 -5.00 -0.18 4.54
C ILE A 53 -4.74 -0.88 5.89
N CYS A 54 -3.86 -0.34 6.74
CA CYS A 54 -3.58 -0.90 8.06
C CYS A 54 -4.84 -0.95 8.93
N ARG A 55 -5.69 0.09 8.90
CA ARG A 55 -6.97 0.08 9.62
C ARG A 55 -7.92 -0.97 9.06
N SER A 56 -8.07 -1.05 7.75
CA SER A 56 -8.94 -2.05 7.10
C SER A 56 -8.51 -3.48 7.46
N VAL A 57 -7.21 -3.78 7.40
CA VAL A 57 -6.66 -5.08 7.80
C VAL A 57 -6.87 -5.36 9.29
N ALA A 58 -6.74 -4.37 10.16
CA ALA A 58 -6.94 -4.53 11.60
C ALA A 58 -8.41 -4.86 11.97
N THR A 59 -9.37 -4.54 11.11
CA THR A 59 -10.80 -4.85 11.30
C THR A 59 -11.22 -6.21 10.76
N LEU A 60 -10.30 -6.97 10.16
CA LEU A 60 -10.62 -8.28 9.59
C LEU A 60 -11.02 -9.28 10.70
N PRO A 61 -12.03 -10.13 10.44
CA PRO A 61 -12.37 -11.20 11.36
C PRO A 61 -11.22 -12.23 11.48
N PRO A 62 -11.20 -13.06 12.54
CA PRO A 62 -10.26 -14.16 12.67
C PRO A 62 -10.24 -15.03 11.39
N GLY A 63 -9.05 -15.31 10.87
CA GLY A 63 -8.86 -16.03 9.60
C GLY A 63 -8.89 -15.16 8.34
N GLY A 64 -9.44 -13.94 8.40
CA GLY A 64 -9.47 -13.00 7.26
C GLY A 64 -8.09 -12.51 6.83
N GLY A 65 -7.12 -12.43 7.76
CA GLY A 65 -5.74 -12.05 7.48
C GLY A 65 -5.04 -12.93 6.43
N GLN A 66 -5.41 -14.22 6.36
CA GLN A 66 -4.83 -15.13 5.37
C GLN A 66 -5.25 -14.78 3.94
N ALA A 67 -6.45 -14.22 3.76
CA ALA A 67 -6.96 -13.81 2.44
C ALA A 67 -6.20 -12.60 1.86
N VAL A 68 -5.69 -11.71 2.72
CA VAL A 68 -4.98 -10.49 2.31
C VAL A 68 -3.44 -10.62 2.32
N LYS A 69 -2.92 -11.70 2.91
CA LYS A 69 -1.48 -11.89 3.15
C LYS A 69 -0.63 -11.80 1.88
N SER A 70 -1.03 -12.50 0.82
CA SER A 70 -0.28 -12.49 -0.45
C SER A 70 -0.27 -11.10 -1.09
N ALA A 71 -1.40 -10.41 -1.08
CA ALA A 71 -1.53 -9.05 -1.59
C ALA A 71 -0.66 -8.06 -0.81
N MET A 72 -0.61 -8.20 0.53
CA MET A 72 0.25 -7.37 1.39
C MET A 72 1.73 -7.59 1.11
N ILE A 73 2.16 -8.85 0.92
CA ILE A 73 3.54 -9.17 0.56
C ILE A 73 3.90 -8.56 -0.80
N ALA A 74 2.99 -8.61 -1.77
CA ALA A 74 3.20 -7.99 -3.07
C ALA A 74 3.33 -6.46 -2.94
N LEU A 75 2.45 -5.82 -2.16
CA LEU A 75 2.51 -4.39 -1.89
C LEU A 75 3.84 -3.97 -1.24
N MET A 76 4.32 -4.71 -0.23
CA MET A 76 5.61 -4.43 0.38
C MET A 76 6.78 -4.51 -0.61
N ARG A 77 6.75 -5.49 -1.53
CA ARG A 77 7.75 -5.60 -2.60
C ARG A 77 7.69 -4.41 -3.55
N ASP A 78 6.49 -3.97 -3.92
CA ASP A 78 6.30 -2.82 -4.81
C ASP A 78 6.83 -1.53 -4.15
N VAL A 79 6.60 -1.32 -2.85
CA VAL A 79 7.16 -0.20 -2.07
C VAL A 79 8.69 -0.27 -2.03
N GLN A 80 9.26 -1.44 -1.73
CA GLN A 80 10.71 -1.62 -1.68
C GLN A 80 11.36 -1.38 -3.05
N ALA A 81 10.74 -1.85 -4.13
CA ALA A 81 11.20 -1.61 -5.48
C ALA A 81 11.20 -0.13 -5.84
N LEU A 82 10.12 0.60 -5.49
CA LEU A 82 10.08 2.05 -5.69
C LEU A 82 11.16 2.75 -4.85
N ALA A 83 11.30 2.42 -3.57
CA ALA A 83 12.30 3.00 -2.69
C ALA A 83 13.73 2.84 -3.22
N ALA A 84 14.04 1.69 -3.84
CA ALA A 84 15.35 1.44 -4.45
C ALA A 84 15.62 2.28 -5.72
N THR A 85 14.58 2.85 -6.34
CA THR A 85 14.73 3.74 -7.52
C THR A 85 14.82 5.22 -7.14
N LEU A 86 14.47 5.56 -5.91
CA LEU A 86 14.53 6.94 -5.43
C LEU A 86 15.96 7.27 -5.00
N PRO A 87 16.43 8.51 -5.21
CA PRO A 87 17.69 8.97 -4.65
C PRO A 87 17.65 8.89 -3.11
N ASP A 88 18.78 8.58 -2.49
CA ASP A 88 18.85 8.51 -1.04
C ASP A 88 18.52 9.91 -0.46
N PRO A 89 17.58 10.04 0.49
CA PRO A 89 17.27 11.33 1.10
C PRO A 89 18.49 12.05 1.69
N SER A 90 19.52 11.29 2.10
CA SER A 90 20.78 11.83 2.60
C SER A 90 21.65 12.48 1.52
N GLU A 91 21.48 12.11 0.25
CA GLU A 91 22.16 12.74 -0.90
C GLU A 91 21.55 14.10 -1.27
N LEU A 92 20.31 14.36 -0.83
CA LEU A 92 19.58 15.62 -1.08
C LEU A 92 19.81 16.69 0.01
N LEU A 93 20.46 16.34 1.13
CA LEU A 93 20.84 17.28 2.18
C LEU A 93 22.27 17.78 1.95
N PRO A 94 22.50 19.05 1.60
CA PRO A 94 23.85 19.58 1.59
C PRO A 94 24.41 19.50 3.00
N ALA A 95 25.60 18.91 3.13
CA ALA A 95 26.36 18.83 4.38
C ALA A 95 26.26 20.18 5.11
N ARG A 96 25.51 20.20 6.23
CA ARG A 96 25.53 21.34 7.16
C ARG A 96 26.97 21.42 7.69
N ARG A 97 27.79 22.23 7.03
CA ARG A 97 29.13 22.59 7.51
C ARG A 97 28.91 23.27 8.86
N ARG A 98 29.33 22.58 9.92
CA ARG A 98 29.58 23.16 11.24
C ARG A 98 30.85 23.97 11.20
#